data_AF-I3YIV5-F1
#
_entry.id   AF-I3YIV5-F1
#
_cell.length_a   1.000
_cell.length_b   1.000
_cell.length_c   1.000
_cell.angle_alpha   90.00
_cell.angle_beta   90.00
_cell.angle_gamma   90.00
#
_symmetry.space_group_name_H-M   'P 1'
#
loop_
_entity.id
_entity.type
_entity.pdbx_description
1 polymer ?
#
loop_
_entity_poly.entity_id
_entity_poly.type
_entity_poly.pdbx_seq_one_letter_code
_entity_poly.pdbx_strand_id
1 'polypeptide(L)' 'MKKIPNPNGNKFVLPKGYTDLGWQLDFNASELKKCREAGHIRRKFDNSKYLYRCNDVVYICDQCKNVHHVDMSD' A
#
# COMPACT_ATOMS: atom_id res chain seq x y z
N MET A 1 -18.98 -9.24 -11.02
CA MET A 1 -19.58 -9.16 -9.67
C MET A 1 -19.58 -7.69 -9.23
N LYS A 2 -20.71 -7.13 -8.78
CA LYS A 2 -20.71 -5.77 -8.17
C LYS A 2 -19.86 -5.83 -6.90
N LYS A 3 -18.74 -5.11 -6.87
CA LYS A 3 -17.85 -5.02 -5.70
C LYS A 3 -18.66 -4.41 -4.54
N ILE A 4 -18.78 -5.13 -3.43
CA ILE A 4 -19.47 -4.65 -2.21
C ILE A 4 -18.55 -3.61 -1.57
N PRO A 5 -18.97 -2.34 -1.39
CA PRO A 5 -18.15 -1.34 -0.73
C PRO A 5 -17.89 -1.78 0.71
N ASN A 6 -16.63 -1.67 1.14
CA ASN A 6 -16.26 -1.97 2.51
C ASN A 6 -16.91 -0.93 3.45
N PRO A 7 -17.77 -1.33 4.41
CA PRO A 7 -18.44 -0.41 5.33
C PRO A 7 -17.45 0.34 6.26
N ASN A 8 -16.22 -0.16 6.41
CA ASN A 8 -15.14 0.48 7.16
C ASN A 8 -14.16 1.26 6.27
N GLY A 9 -14.49 1.41 4.97
CA GLY A 9 -13.59 1.80 3.87
C GLY A 9 -13.08 3.24 3.84
N ASN A 10 -12.92 3.89 5.00
CA ASN A 10 -12.57 5.31 5.09
C ASN A 10 -11.19 5.54 5.73
N LYS A 11 -10.43 4.47 6.04
CA LYS A 11 -9.16 4.62 6.79
C LYS A 11 -8.04 3.85 6.13
N PHE A 12 -7.06 4.59 5.61
CA PHE A 12 -5.78 4.01 5.25
C PHE A 12 -5.02 3.62 6.53
N VAL A 13 -4.67 2.33 6.66
CA VAL A 13 -3.91 1.81 7.79
C VAL A 13 -2.51 1.39 7.35
N LEU A 14 -1.53 1.75 8.16
CA LEU A 14 -0.16 1.22 8.08
C LEU A 14 0.16 0.37 9.30
N PRO A 15 1.13 -0.56 9.19
CA PRO A 15 1.65 -1.24 10.37
C PRO A 15 2.20 -0.23 11.37
N LYS A 16 2.07 -0.56 12.66
CA LYS A 16 2.58 0.28 13.76
C LYS A 16 4.07 0.55 13.57
N GLY A 17 4.46 1.82 13.72
CA GLY A 17 5.83 2.28 13.56
C GLY A 17 6.18 2.81 12.16
N TYR A 18 5.26 2.74 11.18
CA TYR A 18 5.46 3.37 9.85
C TYR A 18 4.77 4.72 9.70
N THR A 19 3.72 4.99 10.49
CA THR A 19 2.99 6.27 10.48
C THR A 19 3.83 7.46 10.94
N ASP A 20 4.80 7.21 11.82
CA ASP A 20 5.59 8.26 12.48
C ASP A 20 6.92 8.53 11.78
N LEU A 21 7.22 7.82 10.70
CA LEU A 21 8.52 7.89 10.01
C LEU A 21 8.59 9.02 8.97
N GLY A 22 7.47 9.69 8.67
CA GLY A 22 7.40 10.72 7.63
C GLY A 22 7.65 10.20 6.22
N TRP A 23 7.43 8.90 6.00
CA TRP A 23 7.71 8.25 4.71
C TRP A 23 6.69 8.64 3.66
N GLN A 24 7.16 8.77 2.42
CA GLN A 24 6.32 9.20 1.32
C GLN A 24 5.33 8.08 0.96
N LEU A 25 4.04 8.44 0.99
CA LEU A 25 2.98 7.64 0.39
C LEU A 25 3.00 7.88 -1.10
N ASP A 26 3.29 6.82 -1.85
CA ASP A 26 3.40 6.86 -3.28
C ASP A 26 2.34 5.95 -3.93
N PHE A 27 1.65 6.51 -4.90
CA PHE A 27 0.63 5.83 -5.70
C PHE A 27 1.15 5.50 -7.10
N ASN A 28 2.40 5.87 -7.41
CA ASN A 28 3.01 5.70 -8.71
C ASN A 28 3.67 4.31 -8.83
N ALA A 29 3.24 3.56 -9.84
CA ALA A 29 3.80 2.24 -10.15
C ALA A 29 5.28 2.28 -10.59
N SER A 30 5.78 3.43 -11.06
CA SER A 30 7.17 3.58 -11.52
C SER A 30 8.19 3.47 -10.40
N GLU A 31 7.91 4.03 -9.22
CA GLU A 31 8.79 3.90 -8.05
C GLU A 31 8.78 2.46 -7.52
N LEU A 32 7.65 1.76 -7.62
CA LEU A 32 7.57 0.34 -7.31
C LEU A 32 8.42 -0.52 -8.26
N LYS A 33 8.54 -0.12 -9.54
CA LYS A 33 9.44 -0.75 -10.52
C LYS A 33 10.91 -0.53 -10.16
N LYS A 34 11.30 0.71 -9.82
CA LYS A 34 12.67 1.04 -9.38
C LYS A 34 13.05 0.26 -8.12
N CYS A 35 12.16 0.20 -7.14
CA CYS A 35 12.36 -0.57 -5.90
C CYS A 35 12.59 -2.08 -6.20
N ARG A 36 11.83 -2.63 -7.16
CA ARG A 36 11.99 -4.02 -7.60
C ARG A 36 13.30 -4.24 -8.38
N GLU A 37 13.65 -3.34 -9.28
CA GLU A 37 14.90 -3.39 -10.06
C GLU A 37 16.14 -3.26 -9.18
N ALA A 38 16.05 -2.49 -8.09
CA ALA A 38 17.09 -2.38 -7.07
C ALA A 38 17.23 -3.63 -6.17
N GLY A 39 16.35 -4.64 -6.32
CA GLY A 39 16.39 -5.87 -5.52
C GLY A 39 16.00 -5.68 -4.05
N HIS A 40 15.27 -4.60 -3.73
CA HIS A 40 14.90 -4.31 -2.35
C HIS A 40 13.84 -5.27 -1.81
N ILE A 41 13.94 -5.53 -0.51
CA ILE A 41 12.93 -6.32 0.21
C ILE A 41 11.70 -5.44 0.42
N ARG A 42 10.54 -5.96 -0.01
CA ARG A 42 9.24 -5.28 0.12
C ARG A 42 8.31 -6.10 0.97
N ARG A 43 7.76 -5.49 2.01
CA ARG A 43 6.77 -6.11 2.89
C ARG A 43 5.38 -5.80 2.36
N LYS A 44 4.56 -6.83 2.18
CA LYS A 44 3.16 -6.69 1.77
C LYS A 44 2.28 -6.51 3.01
N PHE A 45 1.41 -5.50 2.99
CA PHE A 45 0.39 -5.28 4.00
C PHE A 45 -0.97 -5.23 3.32
N ASP A 46 -1.88 -6.09 3.77
CA ASP A 46 -3.24 -6.16 3.23
C ASP A 46 -4.13 -5.12 3.90
N ASN A 47 -4.63 -4.17 3.11
CA ASN A 47 -5.46 -3.06 3.57
C ASN A 47 -6.92 -3.21 3.13
N SER A 48 -7.28 -4.35 2.51
CA SER A 48 -8.62 -4.64 1.99
C SER A 48 -9.73 -4.50 3.04
N LYS A 49 -9.41 -4.73 4.32
CA LYS A 49 -10.34 -4.60 5.45
C LYS A 49 -10.62 -3.15 5.87
N TYR A 50 -9.82 -2.18 5.45
CA TYR A 50 -9.91 -0.79 5.91
C TYR A 50 -10.18 0.23 4.79
N LEU A 51 -10.03 -0.18 3.54
CA LEU A 51 -10.24 0.67 2.38
C LEU A 51 -11.46 0.24 1.56
N TYR A 52 -11.96 1.19 0.76
CA TYR A 52 -13.22 1.10 0.03
C TYR A 52 -13.27 -0.06 -0.97
N ARG A 53 -12.11 -0.61 -1.36
CA ARG A 53 -11.99 -1.69 -2.34
C ARG A 53 -11.34 -2.90 -1.66
N CYS A 54 -12.04 -4.03 -1.66
CA CYS A 54 -11.59 -5.30 -1.03
C CYS A 54 -10.31 -5.91 -1.64
N ASN A 55 -9.57 -5.17 -2.47
CA ASN A 55 -8.33 -5.62 -3.10
C ASN A 55 -7.12 -4.70 -2.79
N ASP A 56 -7.25 -3.73 -1.88
CA ASP A 56 -6.19 -2.76 -1.65
C ASP A 56 -4.99 -3.36 -0.89
N VAL A 57 -3.81 -3.30 -1.51
CA VAL A 57 -2.54 -3.79 -0.96
C VAL A 57 -1.55 -2.64 -0.85
N VAL A 58 -0.84 -2.61 0.27
CA VAL A 58 0.28 -1.69 0.49
C VAL A 58 1.60 -2.46 0.47
N TYR A 59 2.59 -1.95 -0.24
CA TYR A 59 3.97 -2.42 -0.20
C TYR A 59 4.84 -1.42 0.54
N ILE A 60 5.62 -1.89 1.49
CA ILE A 60 6.50 -1.06 2.30
C ILE A 60 7.94 -1.46 1.98
N CYS A 61 8.78 -0.48 1.69
CA CYS A 61 10.21 -0.69 1.51
C CYS A 61 10.99 0.19 2.49
N ASP A 62 11.64 -0.45 3.46
CA ASP A 62 12.44 0.26 4.47
C ASP A 62 13.69 0.93 3.87
N GLN A 63 14.24 0.34 2.81
CA GLN A 63 15.44 0.84 2.13
C GLN A 63 15.13 2.12 1.33
N CYS A 64 13.97 2.17 0.68
CA CYS A 64 13.49 3.35 -0.05
C CYS A 64 12.80 4.37 0.88
N LYS A 65 12.52 4.00 2.14
CA LYS A 65 11.73 4.79 3.09
C LYS A 65 10.40 5.25 2.48
N ASN A 66 9.72 4.32 1.80
CA ASN A 66 8.49 4.62 1.08
C ASN A 66 7.43 3.53 1.25
N VAL A 67 6.20 3.95 1.00
CA VAL A 67 5.00 3.14 1.11
C VAL A 67 4.22 3.26 -0.19
N HIS A 68 4.09 2.15 -0.91
CA HIS A 68 3.37 2.08 -2.17
C HIS A 68 1.97 1.53 -1.99
N HIS A 69 0.96 2.31 -2.35
CA HIS A 69 -0.41 1.82 -2.42
C HIS A 69 -0.71 1.30 -3.83
N VAL A 70 -1.15 0.05 -3.94
CA VAL A 70 -1.55 -0.56 -5.21
C VAL A 70 -3.05 -0.81 -5.14
N ASP A 71 -3.79 -0.01 -5.92
CA ASP A 71 -5.20 -0.28 -6.18
C ASP A 71 -5.28 -1.44 -7.19
N MET A 72 -5.79 -2.58 -6.74
CA MET A 72 -5.99 -3.78 -7.55
C MET A 72 -7.42 -3.83 -8.11
N SER A 73 -8.08 -2.69 -8.24
CA SER A 73 -9.27 -2.59 -9.05
C SER A 73 -8.91 -2.58 -10.53
N ASP A 74 -9.29 -3.65 -11.23
CA ASP A 74 -9.66 -3.55 -12.66
C ASP A 74 -10.66 -2.40 -12.88
#